data_AF-A0A1X0VE97-F1
#
_entry.id   AF-A0A1X0VE97-F1
#
_cell.length_a   1.000
_cell.length_b   1.000
_cell.length_c   1.000
_cell.angle_alpha   90.00
_cell.angle_beta   90.00
_cell.angle_gamma   90.00
#
_symmetry.space_group_name_H-M   'P 1'
#
loop_
_entity.id
_entity.type
_entity.pdbx_description
1 polymer ?
#
loop_
_entity_poly.entity_id
_entity_poly.type
_entity_poly.pdbx_seq_one_letter_code
_entity_poly.pdbx_strand_id
1 'polypeptide(L)'
;MTNPELYYAKPHFIIKGTGAINLTVNGVVTKLTNVTTSIELDSALQTVWRMDGVTVVNENAKMAIGNFPLLKPGTNTVSVDSGTVEVEPRWRTL
;
A
#
# COMPACT_ATOMS: atom_id res chain seq x y z
N MET A 1 -7.11 -3.51 -11.85
CA MET A 1 -7.62 -4.40 -10.79
C MET A 1 -9.08 -4.07 -10.56
N THR A 2 -9.94 -5.04 -10.25
CA THR A 2 -11.37 -4.80 -10.09
C THR A 2 -11.83 -5.32 -8.74
N ASN A 3 -12.41 -4.45 -7.92
CA ASN A 3 -13.12 -4.82 -6.70
C ASN A 3 -14.53 -5.30 -7.10
N PRO A 4 -14.87 -6.58 -6.92
CA PRO A 4 -16.18 -7.12 -7.31
C PRO A 4 -17.30 -6.73 -6.33
N GLU A 5 -16.95 -6.23 -5.15
CA GLU A 5 -17.91 -5.94 -4.08
C GLU A 5 -18.41 -4.49 -4.10
N LEU A 6 -19.48 -4.24 -3.34
CA LEU A 6 -20.11 -2.92 -3.21
C LEU A 6 -19.43 -2.02 -2.16
N TYR A 7 -18.40 -2.51 -1.46
CA TYR A 7 -17.74 -1.79 -0.38
C TYR A 7 -16.28 -1.46 -0.69
N TYR A 8 -15.80 -0.34 -0.15
CA TYR A 8 -14.37 -0.01 -0.16
C TYR A 8 -13.57 -1.08 0.58
N ALA A 9 -12.59 -1.65 -0.10
CA ALA A 9 -11.67 -2.60 0.47
C ALA A 9 -10.46 -1.88 1.09
N LYS A 10 -9.91 -2.48 2.15
CA LYS A 10 -8.73 -2.00 2.87
C LYS A 10 -7.56 -2.94 2.58
N PRO A 11 -6.87 -2.75 1.45
CA PRO A 11 -5.84 -3.67 0.98
C PRO A 11 -4.56 -3.61 1.82
N HIS A 12 -3.73 -4.61 1.61
CA HIS A 12 -2.34 -4.64 2.05
C HIS A 12 -1.43 -4.58 0.82
N PHE A 13 -0.54 -3.58 0.79
CA PHE A 13 0.39 -3.34 -0.30
C PHE A 13 1.79 -3.77 0.10
N ILE A 14 2.44 -4.57 -0.73
CA ILE A 14 3.84 -4.99 -0.54
C ILE A 14 4.64 -4.37 -1.68
N ILE A 15 5.49 -3.40 -1.36
CA ILE A 15 6.28 -2.67 -2.34
C ILE A 15 7.73 -3.10 -2.21
N LYS A 16 8.33 -3.56 -3.31
CA LYS A 16 9.76 -3.89 -3.40
C LYS A 16 10.46 -2.80 -4.20
N GLY A 17 11.47 -2.19 -3.61
CA GLY A 17 12.19 -1.06 -4.18
C GLY A 17 13.06 -0.35 -3.14
N THR A 18 13.75 0.68 -3.57
CA THR A 18 14.66 1.44 -2.70
C THR A 18 14.49 2.95 -2.92
N GLY A 19 14.80 3.75 -1.90
CA GLY A 19 14.73 5.20 -1.96
C GLY A 19 13.31 5.75 -1.77
N ALA A 20 13.01 6.85 -2.45
CA ALA A 20 11.68 7.44 -2.45
C ALA A 20 10.79 6.73 -3.49
N ILE A 21 9.56 6.39 -3.10
CA ILE A 21 8.60 5.68 -3.96
C ILE A 21 7.22 6.33 -3.79
N ASN A 22 6.54 6.58 -4.90
CA ASN A 22 5.15 7.04 -4.94
C ASN A 22 4.22 5.88 -5.30
N LEU A 23 3.44 5.41 -4.32
CA LEU A 23 2.31 4.52 -4.57
C LEU A 23 1.11 5.36 -5.04
N THR A 24 0.64 5.12 -6.26
CA THR A 24 -0.54 5.79 -6.81
C THR A 24 -1.71 4.82 -6.87
N VAL A 25 -2.80 5.14 -6.18
CA VAL A 25 -4.06 4.37 -6.20
C VAL A 25 -5.19 5.27 -6.67
N ASN A 26 -5.80 4.96 -7.82
CA ASN A 26 -6.87 5.77 -8.42
C ASN A 26 -6.51 7.26 -8.60
N GLY A 27 -5.24 7.55 -8.90
CA GLY A 27 -4.72 8.92 -9.06
C GLY A 27 -4.35 9.62 -7.74
N VAL A 28 -4.59 9.00 -6.58
CA VAL A 28 -4.16 9.51 -5.28
C VAL A 28 -2.78 8.97 -4.94
N VAL A 29 -1.84 9.86 -4.63
CA VAL A 29 -0.44 9.53 -4.36
C VAL A 29 -0.19 9.40 -2.86
N THR A 30 0.37 8.26 -2.47
CA THR A 30 0.97 8.01 -1.15
C THR A 30 2.48 8.03 -1.30
N LYS A 31 3.15 8.98 -0.63
CA LYS A 31 4.60 9.15 -0.72
C LYS A 31 5.29 8.32 0.36
N LEU A 32 6.25 7.51 -0.05
CA LEU A 32 7.11 6.70 0.81
C LEU A 32 8.54 7.19 0.67
N THR A 33 9.24 7.36 1.79
CA THR A 33 10.60 7.92 1.83
C THR A 33 11.56 6.90 2.41
N ASN A 34 12.81 6.93 1.96
CA ASN A 34 13.89 6.11 2.52
C ASN A 34 13.54 4.60 2.63
N VAL A 35 12.85 4.05 1.62
CA VAL A 35 12.57 2.62 1.52
C VAL A 35 13.90 1.89 1.34
N THR A 36 14.12 0.84 2.12
CA THR A 36 15.43 0.15 2.17
C THR A 36 15.54 -0.95 1.11
N THR A 37 14.56 -1.85 1.09
CA THR A 37 14.48 -3.01 0.17
C THR A 37 13.03 -3.35 -0.16
N SER A 38 12.18 -3.28 0.86
CA SER A 38 10.74 -3.34 0.76
C SER A 38 10.09 -2.47 1.84
N ILE A 39 8.80 -2.23 1.65
CA ILE A 39 7.92 -1.58 2.61
C ILE A 39 6.50 -2.09 2.39
N GLU A 40 5.80 -2.30 3.49
CA GLU A 40 4.46 -2.87 3.53
C GLU A 40 3.49 -1.85 4.13
N LEU A 41 2.41 -1.57 3.40
CA LEU A 41 1.35 -0.63 3.77
C LEU A 41 0.06 -1.40 4.03
N ASP A 42 -0.33 -1.54 5.29
CA ASP A 42 -1.58 -2.19 5.66
C ASP A 42 -2.68 -1.15 5.91
N SER A 43 -3.65 -1.07 5.00
CA SER A 43 -4.73 -0.09 5.07
C SER A 43 -5.82 -0.45 6.07
N ALA A 44 -5.90 -1.73 6.49
CA ALA A 44 -6.84 -2.20 7.49
C ALA A 44 -6.36 -1.82 8.90
N LEU A 45 -5.08 -2.06 9.15
CA LEU A 45 -4.39 -1.76 10.42
C LEU A 45 -3.89 -0.32 10.51
N GLN A 46 -3.85 0.41 9.38
CA GLN A 46 -3.30 1.76 9.28
C GLN A 46 -1.84 1.83 9.79
N THR A 47 -1.03 0.87 9.36
CA THR A 47 0.38 0.78 9.74
C THR A 47 1.27 0.51 8.55
N VAL A 48 2.51 0.96 8.67
CA VAL A 48 3.60 0.78 7.71
C VAL A 48 4.76 0.10 8.40
N TRP A 49 5.29 -0.94 7.76
CA TRP A 49 6.35 -1.76 8.33
C TRP A 49 7.15 -2.45 7.23
N ARG A 50 8.18 -3.19 7.60
CA ARG A 50 8.89 -4.12 6.71
C ARG A 50 9.37 -5.34 7.49
N MET A 51 9.56 -6.46 6.82
CA MET A 51 10.36 -7.56 7.36
C MET A 51 11.86 -7.26 7.26
N ASP A 52 12.58 -7.48 8.34
CA ASP A 52 14.03 -7.59 8.40
C ASP A 52 14.40 -9.01 8.84
N GLY A 53 14.53 -9.91 7.87
CA GLY A 53 14.53 -11.35 8.13
C GLY A 53 13.21 -11.79 8.75
N VAL A 54 13.25 -12.20 10.02
CA VAL A 54 12.05 -12.60 10.80
C VAL A 54 11.51 -11.49 11.71
N THR A 55 12.16 -10.32 11.73
CA THR A 55 11.80 -9.21 12.60
C THR A 55 10.89 -8.23 11.87
N VAL A 56 9.80 -7.80 12.51
CA VAL A 56 8.97 -6.70 12.01
C VAL A 56 9.57 -5.37 12.46
N VAL A 57 9.89 -4.50 11.51
CA VAL A 57 10.39 -3.15 11.77
C VAL A 57 9.29 -2.15 11.45
N ASN A 58 8.98 -1.28 12.41
CA ASN A 58 8.02 -0.20 12.18
C ASN A 58 8.60 0.85 11.22
N GLU A 59 7.81 1.26 10.24
CA GLU A 59 8.21 2.21 9.21
C GLU A 59 7.14 3.31 9.00
N ASN A 60 6.27 3.55 9.99
CA ASN A 60 5.20 4.56 9.91
C ASN A 60 5.73 5.95 9.55
N ALA A 61 6.90 6.32 10.07
CA ALA A 61 7.53 7.61 9.78
C ALA A 61 7.96 7.78 8.31
N LYS A 62 8.03 6.70 7.51
CA LYS A 62 8.42 6.75 6.10
C LYS A 62 7.27 7.11 5.17
N MET A 63 6.03 6.99 5.61
CA MET A 63 4.85 7.43 4.87
C MET A 63 4.55 8.90 5.17
N ALA A 64 4.34 9.70 4.14
CA ALA A 64 3.89 11.08 4.32
C ALA A 64 2.50 11.10 4.98
N ILE A 65 2.25 12.14 5.78
CA ILE A 65 0.95 12.34 6.46
C ILE A 65 -0.18 12.33 5.43
N GLY A 66 -1.15 11.43 5.62
CA GLY A 66 -2.27 11.25 4.72
C GLY A 66 -3.09 10.01 5.05
N ASN A 67 -4.13 9.78 4.25
CA ASN A 67 -4.98 8.61 4.40
C ASN A 67 -4.32 7.37 3.79
N PHE A 68 -4.57 6.21 4.40
CA PHE A 68 -4.19 4.94 3.79
C PHE A 68 -5.01 4.68 2.51
N PRO A 69 -4.38 4.16 1.45
CA PRO A 69 -5.04 3.91 0.17
C PRO A 69 -6.16 2.87 0.28
N LEU A 70 -7.23 3.08 -0.49
CA LEU A 70 -8.40 2.20 -0.53
C LEU A 70 -8.71 1.78 -1.96
N LEU A 71 -9.31 0.59 -2.11
CA LEU A 71 -9.85 0.15 -3.39
C LEU A 71 -11.37 0.39 -3.41
N LYS A 72 -11.83 1.25 -4.31
CA LYS A 72 -13.27 1.52 -4.51
C LYS A 72 -13.97 0.34 -5.18
N PRO A 73 -15.30 0.21 -5.07
CA PRO A 73 -16.07 -0.70 -5.91
C PRO A 73 -15.75 -0.52 -7.41
N GLY A 74 -15.64 -1.62 -8.14
CA GLY A 74 -15.30 -1.62 -9.57
C GLY A 74 -13.81 -1.44 -9.87
N THR A 75 -13.50 -0.79 -11.00
CA THR A 75 -12.12 -0.70 -11.51
C THR A 75 -11.24 0.25 -10.69
N ASN A 76 -10.05 -0.25 -10.34
CA ASN A 76 -8.99 0.45 -9.65
C ASN A 76 -7.68 0.40 -10.43
N THR A 77 -6.96 1.52 -10.44
CA THR A 77 -5.56 1.61 -10.91
C THR A 77 -4.62 1.64 -9.71
N VAL A 78 -3.54 0.86 -9.78
CA VAL A 78 -2.49 0.80 -8.77
C VAL A 78 -1.15 0.78 -9.49
N SER A 79 -0.24 1.68 -9.13
CA SER A 79 1.11 1.71 -9.67
C SER A 79 2.11 2.29 -8.66
N VAL A 80 3.38 1.95 -8.86
CA VAL A 80 4.52 2.63 -8.23
C VAL A 80 5.39 3.25 -9.32
N ASP A 81 6.03 4.36 -9.04
CA ASP A 81 6.96 5.04 -9.96
C ASP A 81 8.36 4.38 -9.99
N SER A 82 8.70 3.62 -8.96
CA SER A 82 9.93 2.83 -8.86
C SER A 82 9.66 1.50 -8.15
N GLY A 83 10.29 0.43 -8.64
CA GLY A 83 10.15 -0.91 -8.08
C GLY A 83 8.92 -1.67 -8.55
N THR A 84 8.38 -2.54 -7.70
CA THR A 84 7.18 -3.33 -7.96
C THR A 84 6.22 -3.27 -6.78
N VAL A 85 4.93 -3.45 -7.05
CA VAL A 85 3.88 -3.51 -6.03
C VAL A 85 3.06 -4.78 -6.19
N GLU A 86 2.92 -5.51 -5.10
CA GLU A 86 1.95 -6.58 -4.93
C GLU A 86 0.82 -6.08 -4.03
N VAL A 87 -0.40 -6.54 -4.31
CA VAL A 87 -1.60 -6.05 -3.61
C VAL A 87 -2.43 -7.23 -3.16
N GLU A 88 -2.63 -7.35 -1.85
CA GLU A 88 -3.62 -8.21 -1.24
C GLU A 88 -4.93 -7.39 -1.09
N PRO A 89 -5.96 -7.60 -1.92
CA PRO A 89 -7.03 -6.60 -2.05
C PRO A 89 -8.01 -6.53 -0.87
N ARG A 90 -8.23 -7.65 -0.17
CA ARG A 90 -9.12 -7.78 1.01
C ARG A 90 -10.55 -7.26 0.76
N TRP A 91 -11.24 -7.86 -0.21
CA TRP A 91 -12.63 -7.52 -0.55
C TRP A 91 -13.57 -7.64 0.65
N ARG A 92 -14.51 -6.70 0.75
CA ARG A 92 -15.46 -6.62 1.87
C ARG A 92 -16.87 -6.79 1.35
N THR A 93 -17.63 -7.68 1.98
CA THR A 93 -19.03 -7.97 1.66
C THR A 93 -19.87 -7.97 2.95
N LEU A 94 -21.19 -8.10 2.84
CA LEU A 94 -22.15 -8.16 3.95
C LEU A 94 -22.35 -9.59 4.46
#